data_AF-A0A1Q7VEZ9-F1
#
_entry.id   AF-A0A1Q7VEZ9-F1
#
_cell.length_a   1.000
_cell.length_b   1.000
_cell.length_c   1.000
_cell.angle_alpha   90.00
_cell.angle_beta   90.00
_cell.angle_gamma   90.00
#
_symmetry.space_group_name_H-M   'P 1'
#
loop_
_entity.id
_entity.type
_entity.pdbx_description
1 polymer ?
#
loop_
_entity_poly.entity_id
_entity_poly.type
_entity_poly.pdbx_seq_one_letter_code
_entity_poly.pdbx_strand_id
1 'polypeptide(L)'
;MEGSKEATYYSFSTGPEVGYTGSPWDYKNYNGETHPEFDAFGNFNYGATGAALGIPHNLLLRGAGAAKWLKLHPDPFGKPLGGEPYGNQPEKQGMINLGIQYFKNHCF
;
A
#
# COMPACT_ATOMS: atom_id res chain seq x y z
N MET A 1 27.70 17.63 -12.01
CA MET A 1 27.70 16.17 -11.86
C MET A 1 27.00 15.89 -10.54
N GLU A 2 25.67 15.88 -10.57
CA GLU A 2 24.84 14.67 -10.76
C GLU A 2 24.60 14.00 -9.41
N GLY A 3 23.46 14.35 -8.81
CA GLY A 3 22.92 13.71 -7.61
C GLY A 3 21.40 13.74 -7.76
N SER A 4 20.94 13.18 -8.87
CA SER A 4 19.54 13.16 -9.27
C SER A 4 18.69 12.49 -8.20
N LYS A 5 17.73 13.25 -7.66
CA LYS A 5 16.37 12.77 -7.35
C LYS A 5 16.36 11.45 -6.57
N GLU A 6 16.88 11.48 -5.35
CA GLU A 6 16.72 10.40 -4.38
C GLU A 6 15.22 10.26 -4.10
N ALA A 7 14.64 9.27 -4.78
CA ALA A 7 13.28 8.79 -4.71
C ALA A 7 12.75 8.83 -3.27
N THR A 8 12.04 9.92 -2.93
CA THR A 8 11.28 10.11 -1.69
C THR A 8 10.03 9.21 -1.69
N TYR A 9 10.18 7.96 -2.13
CA TYR A 9 9.20 6.89 -2.05
C TYR A 9 9.33 6.24 -0.66
N TYR A 10 9.16 7.04 0.39
CA TYR A 10 9.14 6.53 1.74
C TYR A 10 7.83 5.79 1.99
N SER A 11 7.94 4.46 2.02
CA SER A 11 7.08 3.48 2.69
C SER A 11 5.61 3.87 2.85
N PHE A 12 4.80 3.53 1.86
CA PHE A 12 3.37 3.36 2.09
C PHE A 12 3.16 2.07 2.88
N SER A 13 3.06 2.17 4.21
CA SER A 13 2.75 1.03 5.06
C SER A 13 1.34 0.54 4.73
N THR A 14 1.25 -0.57 4.00
CA THR A 14 0.10 -1.48 4.10
C THR A 14 0.28 -2.35 5.34
N GLY A 15 0.30 -1.72 6.53
CA GLY A 15 0.65 -2.41 7.77
C GLY A 15 2.05 -3.05 7.71
N PRO A 16 2.34 -4.10 8.51
CA PRO A 16 3.69 -4.65 8.70
C PRO A 16 4.25 -5.41 7.47
N GLU A 17 3.84 -5.05 6.25
CA GLU A 17 4.07 -5.78 5.00
C GLU A 17 5.34 -5.34 4.26
N VAL A 18 5.96 -4.21 4.63
CA VAL A 18 7.33 -3.84 4.22
C VAL A 18 8.06 -3.28 5.43
N GLY A 19 9.22 -3.84 5.78
CA GLY A 19 9.91 -3.65 7.06
C GLY A 19 10.40 -2.24 7.41
N TYR A 20 9.46 -1.34 7.73
CA TYR A 20 9.70 -0.08 8.43
C TYR A 20 8.65 0.09 9.54
N THR A 21 8.73 -0.75 10.57
CA THR A 21 7.92 -0.57 11.78
C THR A 21 8.23 0.80 12.38
N GLY A 22 7.19 1.57 12.70
CA GLY A 22 7.34 2.92 13.29
C GLY A 22 7.54 4.05 12.29
N SER A 23 7.36 3.80 10.98
CA SER A 23 7.20 4.89 10.01
C SER A 23 5.94 5.69 10.38
N PRO A 24 5.89 7.03 10.20
CA PRO A 24 4.75 7.84 10.63
C PRO A 24 3.40 7.43 10.00
N TRP A 25 3.44 6.65 8.92
CA TRP A 25 2.27 6.17 8.18
C TRP A 25 2.01 4.66 8.42
N ASP A 26 2.72 4.03 9.35
CA ASP A 26 2.42 2.67 9.82
C ASP A 26 1.30 2.67 10.85
N TYR A 27 0.09 3.01 10.40
CA TYR A 27 -1.09 3.16 11.26
C TYR A 27 -1.42 1.90 12.06
N LYS A 28 -1.05 0.72 11.55
CA LYS A 28 -1.28 -0.55 12.23
C LYS A 28 -0.26 -0.81 13.35
N ASN A 29 0.93 -0.24 13.28
CA ASN A 29 1.95 -0.39 14.34
C ASN A 29 2.48 1.00 14.71
N TYR A 30 1.67 1.72 15.46
CA TYR A 30 1.97 3.09 15.87
C TYR A 30 2.45 3.11 17.32
N ASN A 31 3.53 3.86 17.59
CA ASN A 31 4.09 4.04 18.93
C ASN A 31 4.40 2.73 19.69
N GLY A 32 4.79 1.67 18.97
CA GLY A 32 5.07 0.35 19.55
C GLY A 32 3.83 -0.49 19.88
N GLU A 33 2.63 0.01 19.60
CA GLU A 33 1.36 -0.69 19.80
C GLU A 33 0.77 -1.15 18.46
N THR A 34 0.12 -2.32 18.48
CA THR A 34 -0.56 -2.86 17.28
C THR A 34 -2.03 -2.47 17.30
N HIS A 35 -2.47 -1.78 16.25
CA HIS A 35 -3.82 -1.29 16.03
C HIS A 35 -4.45 -1.92 14.77
N PRO A 36 -4.94 -3.18 14.84
CA PRO A 36 -5.53 -3.85 13.69
C PRO A 36 -6.76 -3.12 13.13
N GLU A 37 -7.44 -2.30 13.92
CA GLU A 37 -8.56 -1.45 13.51
C GLU A 37 -8.19 -0.44 12.41
N PHE A 38 -6.92 -0.06 12.28
CA PHE A 38 -6.45 0.87 11.25
C PHE A 38 -5.94 0.20 9.97
N ASP A 39 -6.01 -1.14 9.86
CA ASP A 39 -5.56 -1.86 8.66
C ASP A 39 -6.31 -1.38 7.39
N ALA A 40 -7.62 -1.17 7.50
CA ALA A 40 -8.44 -0.66 6.41
C ALA A 40 -8.08 0.80 6.03
N PHE A 41 -7.84 1.65 7.04
CA PHE A 41 -7.45 3.05 6.81
C PHE A 41 -6.08 3.17 6.14
N GLY A 42 -5.08 2.38 6.55
CA GLY A 42 -3.76 2.39 5.93
C GLY A 42 -3.80 2.00 4.45
N ASN A 43 -4.57 0.96 4.10
CA ASN A 43 -4.77 0.57 2.70
C ASN A 43 -5.48 1.67 1.89
N PHE A 44 -6.50 2.33 2.47
CA PHE A 44 -7.15 3.47 1.84
C PHE A 44 -6.19 4.64 1.63
N ASN A 45 -5.43 5.03 2.65
CA ASN A 45 -4.48 6.15 2.58
C ASN A 45 -3.37 5.88 1.55
N TYR A 46 -2.89 4.64 1.43
CA TYR A 46 -1.97 4.22 0.37
C TYR A 46 -2.54 4.49 -1.02
N GLY A 47 -3.78 4.05 -1.27
CA GLY A 47 -4.45 4.28 -2.54
C GLY A 47 -4.64 5.76 -2.86
N ALA A 48 -5.14 6.54 -1.89
CA ALA A 48 -5.42 7.96 -2.06
C ALA A 48 -4.14 8.77 -2.32
N THR A 49 -3.12 8.56 -1.51
CA THR A 49 -1.85 9.29 -1.65
C THR A 49 -1.10 8.87 -2.91
N GLY A 50 -1.05 7.57 -3.19
CA GLY A 50 -0.43 7.06 -4.41
C GLY A 50 -1.06 7.66 -5.67
N ALA A 51 -2.39 7.76 -5.69
CA ALA A 51 -3.12 8.42 -6.77
C ALA A 51 -2.81 9.94 -6.81
N ALA A 52 -2.72 10.60 -5.66
CA ALA A 52 -2.34 12.02 -5.57
C ALA A 52 -0.92 12.29 -6.10
N LEU A 53 0.00 11.35 -5.95
CA LEU A 53 1.34 11.40 -6.53
C LEU A 53 1.38 11.06 -8.03
N GLY A 54 0.24 10.77 -8.66
CA GLY A 54 0.16 10.40 -10.06
C GLY A 54 0.61 8.97 -10.37
N ILE A 55 0.73 8.10 -9.36
CA ILE A 55 1.09 6.70 -9.57
C ILE A 55 -0.08 5.98 -10.26
N PRO A 56 0.15 5.25 -11.36
CA PRO A 56 -0.92 4.51 -12.04
C PRO A 56 -1.61 3.50 -11.12
N HIS A 57 -2.94 3.38 -11.27
CA HIS A 57 -3.80 2.50 -10.50
C HIS A 57 -3.28 1.06 -10.43
N ASN A 58 -2.96 0.45 -11.58
CA ASN A 58 -2.44 -0.90 -11.65
C ASN A 58 -1.10 -1.07 -10.91
N LEU A 59 -0.26 -0.03 -10.90
CA LEU A 59 1.03 -0.08 -10.21
C LEU A 59 0.86 -0.03 -8.69
N LEU A 60 -0.10 0.74 -8.18
CA LEU A 60 -0.43 0.77 -6.75
C LEU A 60 -0.89 -0.60 -6.26
N LEU A 61 -1.83 -1.24 -6.98
CA LEU A 61 -2.36 -2.55 -6.61
C LEU A 61 -1.29 -3.64 -6.64
N ARG A 62 -0.44 -3.65 -7.68
CA ARG A 62 0.68 -4.59 -7.79
C ARG A 62 1.75 -4.33 -6.73
N GLY A 63 1.99 -3.08 -6.36
CA GLY A 63 2.91 -2.70 -5.29
C GLY A 63 2.50 -3.31 -3.95
N ALA A 64 1.22 -3.22 -3.59
CA ALA A 64 0.70 -3.84 -2.37
C ALA A 64 0.78 -5.38 -2.43
N GLY A 65 0.42 -5.98 -3.57
CA GLY A 65 0.57 -7.42 -3.77
C GLY A 65 2.03 -7.89 -3.66
N ALA A 66 2.98 -7.12 -4.19
CA ALA A 66 4.42 -7.41 -4.11
C ALA A 66 4.96 -7.35 -2.69
N ALA A 67 4.56 -6.35 -1.91
CA ALA A 67 4.93 -6.21 -0.51
C ALA A 67 4.57 -7.47 0.29
N LYS A 68 3.31 -7.92 0.17
CA LYS A 68 2.83 -9.12 0.85
C LYS A 68 3.51 -10.39 0.36
N TRP A 69 3.64 -10.54 -0.96
CA TRP A 69 4.27 -11.71 -1.59
C TRP A 69 5.70 -11.93 -1.06
N LEU A 70 6.50 -10.86 -0.90
CA LEU A 70 7.86 -10.95 -0.37
C LEU A 70 7.95 -11.47 1.08
N LYS A 71 6.87 -11.35 1.87
CA LYS A 71 6.83 -11.76 3.29
C LYS A 71 6.19 -13.14 3.49
N LEU A 72 5.17 -13.47 2.71
CA LEU A 72 4.34 -14.67 2.88
C LEU A 72 4.38 -15.50 1.60
N HIS A 73 5.32 -16.43 1.56
CA HIS A 73 5.40 -17.42 0.50
C HIS A 73 5.01 -18.81 1.01
N PRO A 74 4.12 -19.54 0.32
CA PRO A 74 3.32 -19.15 -0.85
C PRO A 74 2.06 -18.33 -0.49
N ASP A 75 1.67 -17.40 -1.36
CA ASP A 75 0.45 -16.58 -1.21
C ASP A 75 -0.76 -17.21 -1.94
N PRO A 76 -1.91 -17.40 -1.26
CA PRO A 76 -3.11 -17.97 -1.89
C PRO A 76 -3.82 -17.02 -2.87
N PHE A 77 -3.51 -15.72 -2.86
CA PHE A 77 -4.22 -14.70 -3.64
C PHE A 77 -3.51 -14.33 -4.96
N GLY A 78 -2.56 -15.16 -5.40
CA GLY A 78 -1.87 -15.00 -6.68
C GLY A 78 -0.52 -14.31 -6.56
N LYS A 79 -0.01 -13.80 -7.68
CA LYS A 79 1.34 -13.22 -7.80
C LYS A 79 1.28 -11.76 -8.21
N PRO A 80 2.27 -10.93 -7.83
CA PRO A 80 2.32 -9.50 -8.20
C PRO A 80 2.28 -9.23 -9.70
N LEU A 81 2.87 -10.13 -10.51
CA LEU A 81 2.85 -10.07 -11.97
C LEU A 81 1.65 -10.79 -12.61
N GLY A 82 0.79 -11.42 -11.82
CA GLY A 82 -0.41 -12.13 -12.27
C GLY A 82 -1.62 -11.22 -12.51
N GLY A 83 -2.81 -11.82 -12.44
CA GLY A 83 -4.09 -11.11 -12.44
C GLY A 83 -4.44 -10.55 -11.06
N GLU A 84 -5.45 -9.68 -11.00
CA GLU A 84 -6.01 -9.15 -9.75
C GLU A 84 -6.49 -10.32 -8.85
N PRO A 85 -6.22 -10.32 -7.53
CA PRO A 85 -5.70 -9.24 -6.66
C PRO A 85 -4.17 -9.15 -6.56
N TYR A 86 -3.43 -9.66 -7.54
CA TYR A 86 -1.97 -9.52 -7.62
C TYR A 86 -1.21 -10.07 -6.39
N GLY A 87 -1.78 -11.01 -5.63
CA GLY A 87 -1.20 -11.49 -4.38
C GLY A 87 -1.59 -10.68 -3.13
N ASN A 88 -2.36 -9.61 -3.25
CA ASN A 88 -2.95 -8.94 -2.09
C ASN A 88 -4.25 -9.64 -1.65
N GLN A 89 -4.65 -9.44 -0.39
CA GLN A 89 -5.97 -9.86 0.07
C GLN A 89 -7.08 -9.01 -0.61
N PRO A 90 -8.18 -9.61 -1.09
CA PRO A 90 -9.26 -8.89 -1.78
C PRO A 90 -9.84 -7.71 -0.99
N GLU A 91 -9.99 -7.85 0.32
CA GLU A 91 -10.50 -6.80 1.21
C GLU A 91 -9.54 -5.60 1.28
N LYS A 92 -8.23 -5.87 1.35
CA LYS A 92 -7.19 -4.82 1.36
C LYS A 92 -7.11 -4.12 0.02
N GLN A 93 -7.13 -4.90 -1.07
CA GLN A 93 -7.23 -4.41 -2.44
C GLN A 93 -8.44 -3.46 -2.62
N GLY A 94 -9.60 -3.84 -2.07
CA GLY A 94 -10.81 -3.03 -2.06
C GLY A 94 -10.61 -1.67 -1.40
N MET A 95 -9.94 -1.61 -0.25
CA MET A 95 -9.62 -0.36 0.43
C MET A 95 -8.66 0.53 -0.37
N ILE A 96 -7.65 -0.05 -1.03
CA ILE A 96 -6.75 0.69 -1.92
C ILE A 96 -7.54 1.29 -3.09
N ASN A 97 -8.43 0.51 -3.70
CA ASN A 97 -9.33 0.99 -4.74
C ASN A 97 -10.20 2.17 -4.26
N LEU A 98 -10.77 2.09 -3.06
CA LEU A 98 -11.54 3.19 -2.46
C LEU A 98 -10.70 4.45 -2.29
N GLY A 99 -9.45 4.33 -1.85
CA GLY A 99 -8.52 5.45 -1.74
C GLY A 99 -8.21 6.11 -3.08
N ILE A 100 -7.94 5.30 -4.10
CA ILE A 100 -7.71 5.80 -5.47
C ILE A 100 -8.93 6.56 -5.97
N GLN A 101 -10.13 6.03 -5.75
CA GLN A 101 -11.38 6.68 -6.17
C GLN A 101 -11.66 7.95 -5.39
N TYR A 102 -11.36 7.98 -4.09
CA TYR A 102 -11.47 9.18 -3.26
C TYR A 102 -10.68 10.36 -3.85
N PHE A 103 -9.43 10.12 -4.28
CA PHE A 103 -8.63 11.13 -4.95
C PHE A 103 -9.21 11.51 -6.32
N LYS A 104 -9.52 10.52 -7.18
CA LYS A 104 -10.07 10.76 -8.52
C LYS A 104 -11.39 11.54 -8.51
N ASN A 105 -12.19 11.36 -7.47
CA ASN A 105 -13.48 12.03 -7.29
C ASN A 105 -13.38 13.35 -6.51
N HIS A 106 -12.17 13.81 -6.17
CA HIS A 106 -11.94 15.07 -5.44
C HIS A 106 -12.69 15.16 -4.11
N CYS A 107 -12.72 14.09 -3.32
CA CYS A 107 -13.46 14.06 -2.04
C CYS A 107 -12.65 14.61 -0.83
N PHE A 108 -11.73 15.55 -1.04
CA PHE A 108 -10.80 16.09 -0.03
C PHE A 108 -10.85 17.61 0.10
#